data_AF-A0A524KUT0-F1
#
_entry.id   AF-A0A524KUT0-F1
#
_cell.length_a   1.000
_cell.length_b   1.000
_cell.length_c   1.000
_cell.angle_alpha   90.00
_cell.angle_beta   90.00
_cell.angle_gamma   90.00
#
_symmetry.space_group_name_H-M   'P 1'
#
loop_
_entity.id
_entity.type
_entity.pdbx_description
1 polymer ?
#
loop_
_entity_poly.entity_id
_entity_poly.type
_entity_poly.pdbx_seq_one_letter_code
_entity_poly.pdbx_strand_id
1 'polypeptide(L)' 'MECRFCSTPLKHLFLSLGASLLSNSYLSGEDLHRMEPYYPLDVYVCSNCLLVQLE' A
#
# COMPACT_ATOMS: atom_id res chain seq x y z
N MET A 1 10.89 1.40 7.77
CA MET A 1 9.51 1.92 7.69
C MET A 1 9.06 2.30 9.09
N GLU A 2 8.61 3.53 9.26
CA GLU A 2 8.22 4.09 10.56
C GLU A 2 6.74 4.46 10.56
N CYS A 3 6.08 4.36 11.72
CA CYS A 3 4.72 4.82 11.88
C CYS A 3 4.61 6.31 11.56
N ARG A 4 3.77 6.68 10.59
CA ARG A 4 3.56 8.06 10.14
C ARG A 4 3.00 9.00 11.21
N PHE A 5 2.52 8.47 12.34
CA PHE A 5 2.00 9.26 13.45
C PHE A 5 2.98 9.41 14.62
N CYS A 6 3.61 8.31 15.06
CA CYS A 6 4.44 8.31 16.27
C CYS A 6 5.89 7.82 16.04
N SER A 7 6.31 7.66 14.79
CA SER A 7 7.65 7.21 14.37
C SER A 7 8.13 5.86 14.90
N THR A 8 7.25 5.09 15.56
CA THR A 8 7.59 3.73 16.03
C THR A 8 7.83 2.81 14.82
N PRO A 9 8.92 2.01 14.81
CA PRO A 9 9.20 1.07 13.71
C PRO A 9 8.04 0.09 13.49
N LEU A 10 7.58 -0.03 12.24
CA LEU A 10 6.51 -0.95 11.87
C LEU A 10 7.07 -2.35 11.62
N LYS A 11 6.47 -3.35 12.27
CA LYS A 11 6.91 -4.76 12.22
C LYS A 11 5.78 -5.76 12.02
N HIS A 12 4.55 -5.36 12.36
CA HIS A 12 3.40 -6.26 12.36
C HIS A 12 2.57 -6.04 11.10
N LEU A 13 2.67 -6.99 10.16
CA LEU A 13 1.75 -7.06 9.04
C LEU A 13 0.34 -7.34 9.58
N PHE A 14 -0.59 -6.47 9.23
CA PHE A 14 -2.01 -6.60 9.59
C PHE A 14 -2.78 -7.36 8.50
N LEU A 15 -2.59 -6.96 7.25
CA LEU A 15 -3.22 -7.56 6.08
C LEU A 15 -2.36 -7.32 4.84
N SER A 16 -2.18 -8.34 4.00
CA SER A 16 -1.66 -8.18 2.65
C SER A 16 -2.78 -8.42 1.65
N LEU A 17 -3.00 -7.46 0.76
CA LEU A 17 -3.93 -7.58 -0.37
C LEU A 17 -3.20 -7.96 -1.67
N GLY A 18 -1.87 -8.11 -1.62
CA GLY A 18 -1.03 -8.46 -2.77
C GLY A 18 -0.80 -7.31 -3.74
N ALA A 19 -0.36 -7.65 -4.94
CA ALA A 19 -0.02 -6.69 -5.98
C ALA A 19 -1.28 -6.06 -6.59
N SER A 20 -1.39 -4.74 -6.51
CA SER A 20 -2.55 -3.96 -6.97
C SER A 20 -2.15 -2.83 -7.90
N LEU A 21 -3.03 -2.52 -8.84
CA LEU A 21 -2.93 -1.36 -9.72
C LEU A 21 -3.36 -0.09 -8.97
N LEU A 22 -3.02 1.09 -9.51
CA LEU A 22 -3.51 2.35 -8.97
C LEU A 22 -5.02 2.45 -9.19
N SER A 23 -5.79 2.52 -8.10
CA SER A 23 -7.27 2.45 -8.13
C SER A 23 -7.96 3.49 -9.01
N ASN A 24 -7.30 4.62 -9.25
CA ASN A 24 -7.83 5.75 -10.03
C ASN A 24 -7.02 6.05 -11.30
N SER A 25 -6.17 5.12 -11.73
CA SER A 25 -5.43 5.22 -12.99
C SER A 25 -6.26 4.66 -14.14
N TYR A 26 -7.35 5.34 -14.47
CA TYR A 26 -8.23 4.93 -15.56
C TYR A 26 -7.51 4.92 -16.90
N LEU A 27 -7.74 3.87 -17.70
CA LEU A 27 -7.12 3.71 -19.02
C LEU A 27 -7.99 4.34 -20.10
N SER A 28 -7.34 5.00 -21.07
CA SER A 28 -7.97 5.30 -22.36
C SER A 28 -7.88 4.10 -23.30
N GLY A 29 -8.60 4.12 -24.42
CA GLY A 29 -8.54 3.04 -25.41
C GLY A 29 -7.12 2.81 -25.98
N GLU A 30 -6.30 3.86 -26.03
CA GLU A 30 -4.91 3.80 -26.50
C GLU A 30 -3.97 3.14 -25.47
N ASP A 31 -4.35 3.16 -24.19
CA ASP A 31 -3.54 2.63 -23.09
C ASP A 31 -3.70 1.12 -22.88
N LEU A 32 -4.63 0.45 -23.58
CA LEU A 32 -4.92 -0.99 -23.39
C LEU A 32 -3.71 -1.90 -23.68
N HIS A 33 -2.75 -1.44 -24.48
CA HIS A 33 -1.52 -2.17 -24.78
C HIS A 33 -0.34 -1.75 -23.91
N ARG A 34 -0.53 -0.76 -23.04
CA ARG A 34 0.48 -0.26 -22.14
C ARG A 34 0.54 -1.15 -20.90
N MET A 35 1.76 -1.42 -20.44
CA MET A 35 1.94 -2.10 -19.16
C MET A 35 1.55 -1.18 -18.01
N GLU A 36 0.75 -1.70 -17.09
CA GLU A 36 0.42 -1.01 -15.86
C GLU A 36 1.35 -1.45 -14.71
N PRO A 37 1.88 -0.50 -13.91
CA PRO A 37 2.69 -0.84 -12.75
C PRO A 37 1.81 -1.36 -11.61
N TYR A 38 2.26 -2.45 -11.00
CA TYR A 38 1.65 -3.01 -9.80
C TYR A 38 2.45 -2.59 -8.57
N TYR A 39 1.74 -2.34 -7.47
CA TYR A 39 2.30 -1.97 -6.18
C TYR A 39 1.83 -2.96 -5.10
N PRO A 40 2.70 -3.38 -4.17
CA PRO A 40 2.27 -4.20 -3.05
C PRO A 40 1.34 -3.39 -2.15
N LEU A 41 0.16 -3.94 -1.86
CA LEU A 41 -0.82 -3.33 -0.96
C LEU A 41 -0.78 -4.04 0.39
N ASP A 42 0.34 -3.83 1.10
CA ASP A 42 0.60 -4.41 2.42
C ASP A 42 0.34 -3.38 3.51
N VAL A 43 -0.54 -3.75 4.44
CA VAL A 43 -1.01 -2.91 5.53
C VAL A 43 -0.40 -3.41 6.83
N TYR A 44 0.18 -2.50 7.59
CA TYR A 44 0.82 -2.74 8.88
C TYR A 44 0.08 -2.05 10.02
N VAL A 45 0.15 -2.63 11.20
CA VAL A 45 -0.38 -2.03 12.43
C VAL A 45 0.76 -1.61 13.36
N CYS A 46 0.71 -0.38 13.86
CA CYS A 46 1.67 0.11 14.84
C CYS A 46 1.41 -0.53 16.21
N SER A 47 2.45 -1.09 16.83
CA SER A 47 2.35 -1.69 18.17
C SER A 47 2.21 -0.66 19.30
N ASN A 48 2.48 0.62 19.04
CA ASN A 48 2.44 1.68 20.06
C ASN A 48 1.15 2.50 20.02
N CYS A 49 0.81 3.07 18.85
CA CYS A 49 -0.37 3.94 18.71
C CYS A 49 -1.57 3.28 18.01
N LEU A 50 -1.45 2.02 17.60
CA LEU A 50 -2.49 1.25 16.89
C LEU A 50 -2.92 1.81 15.53
N LEU A 51 -2.19 2.79 14.98
CA LEU A 51 -2.43 3.25 13.62
C LEU A 51 -2.16 2.13 12.62
N VAL A 52 -3.17 1.82 11.82
CA VAL A 52 -3.11 0.92 10.67
C VAL A 52 -2.77 1.75 9.42
N GLN A 53 -1.74 1.38 8.68
CA GLN A 53 -1.20 2.15 7.55
C GLN A 53 -0.50 1.27 6.52
N LEU A 54 -0.35 1.77 5.29
CA LEU A 54 0.52 1.17 4.28
C LEU A 54 2.00 1.44 4.60
N GLU A 55 2.90 0.71 3.92
CA GLU A 55 4.34 0.97 3.99
C GLU A 55 4.79 2.38 3.62
#